data_AF-A0AAU3V0Z7-F1
#
_entry.id   AF-A0AAU3V0Z7-F1
#
_cell.length_a   1.000
_cell.length_b   1.000
_cell.length_c   1.000
_cell.angle_alpha   90.00
_cell.angle_beta   90.00
_cell.angle_gamma   90.00
#
_symmetry.space_group_name_H-M   'P 1'
#
loop_
_entity.id
_entity.type
_entity.pdbx_description
1 polymer ?
#
loop_
_entity_poly.entity_id
_entity_poly.type
_entity_poly.pdbx_seq_one_letter_code
_entity_poly.pdbx_strand_id
1 'polypeptide(L)' 'MENLLTFMLVLAFAVLYMAPSYMAFARGAKDRWLILVINVFLGSSLIGWGVALYMATRTPKKPKASVQASA' A
#
# COMPACT_ATOMS: atom_id res chain seq x y z
N MET A 1 14.83 -3.20 30.84
CA MET A 1 15.03 -2.23 29.75
C MET A 1 14.97 -2.90 28.37
N GLU A 2 15.49 -4.12 28.23
CA GLU A 2 15.47 -4.88 26.98
C GLU A 2 14.05 -5.06 26.40
N ASN A 3 13.07 -5.49 27.20
CA ASN A 3 11.70 -5.69 26.73
C ASN A 3 11.02 -4.40 26.23
N LEU A 4 11.35 -3.24 26.83
CA LEU A 4 10.79 -1.95 26.41
C LEU A 4 11.36 -1.53 25.05
N LEU A 5 12.67 -1.70 24.86
CA LEU A 5 13.32 -1.42 23.60
C LEU A 5 12.82 -2.35 22.49
N THR A 6 12.69 -3.65 22.78
CA THR A 6 12.12 -4.63 21.84
C THR A 6 10.68 -4.25 21.47
N PHE A 7 9.85 -3.88 22.43
CA PHE A 7 8.47 -3.49 22.18
C PHE A 7 8.39 -2.26 21.26
N MET A 8 9.19 -1.23 21.53
CA MET A 8 9.30 -0.02 20.70
C MET A 8 9.73 -0.36 19.27
N LEU A 9 10.70 -1.25 19.11
CA LEU A 9 11.20 -1.69 17.80
C LEU A 9 10.11 -2.41 17.01
N VAL A 10 9.43 -3.38 17.64
CA VAL A 10 8.33 -4.13 17.02
C VAL A 10 7.20 -3.19 16.61
N LEU A 11 6.86 -2.21 17.44
CA LEU A 11 5.84 -1.21 17.14
C LEU A 11 6.22 -0.38 15.90
N ALA A 12 7.47 0.09 15.83
CA ALA A 12 7.98 0.87 14.70
C ALA A 12 7.94 0.06 13.40
N PHE A 13 8.36 -1.20 13.42
CA PHE A 13 8.28 -2.09 12.27
C PHE A 13 6.83 -2.38 11.86
N ALA A 14 5.91 -2.57 12.80
CA ALA A 14 4.50 -2.79 12.51
C ALA A 14 3.86 -1.57 11.81
N VAL A 15 4.17 -0.35 12.25
CA VAL A 15 3.70 0.87 11.61
C VAL A 15 4.24 0.98 10.17
N LEU A 16 5.53 0.70 9.98
CA LEU A 16 6.20 0.79 8.69
C LEU A 16 5.68 -0.28 7.70
N TYR A 17 5.37 -1.47 8.22
CA TYR A 17 4.74 -2.55 7.49
C TYR A 17 3.34 -2.17 6.97
N MET A 18 2.56 -1.42 7.74
CA MET A 18 1.22 -0.96 7.35
C MET A 18 1.22 0.31 6.48
N ALA A 19 2.37 0.99 6.33
CA ALA A 19 2.50 2.23 5.56
C ALA A 19 1.92 2.19 4.13
N PRO A 20 2.20 1.20 3.27
CA PRO A 20 1.63 1.14 1.91
C PRO A 20 0.12 0.98 1.90
N SER A 21 -0.44 0.20 2.83
CA SER A 21 -1.90 0.11 2.99
C SER A 21 -2.48 1.45 3.39
N TYR A 22 -1.93 2.09 4.42
CA TYR A 22 -2.39 3.41 4.87
C TYR A 22 -2.34 4.46 3.75
N MET A 23 -1.24 4.50 2.98
CA MET A 23 -1.12 5.39 1.81
C MET A 23 -2.18 5.13 0.74
N ALA A 24 -2.52 3.87 0.48
CA ALA A 24 -3.56 3.52 -0.49
C ALA A 24 -4.95 4.03 -0.06
N PHE A 25 -5.30 3.94 1.22
CA PHE A 25 -6.55 4.48 1.75
C PHE A 25 -6.52 6.01 1.81
N ALA A 26 -5.44 6.62 2.30
CA ALA A 26 -5.29 8.07 2.40
C ALA A 26 -5.35 8.76 1.04
N ARG A 27 -4.84 8.12 -0.02
CA ARG A 27 -4.87 8.65 -1.40
C ARG A 27 -6.14 8.28 -2.18
N GLY A 28 -7.05 7.50 -1.59
CA GLY A 28 -8.25 7.04 -2.29
C GLY A 28 -7.92 6.19 -3.52
N ALA A 29 -6.85 5.40 -3.47
CA ALA A 29 -6.46 4.54 -4.59
C ALA A 29 -7.65 3.64 -4.99
N LYS A 30 -7.92 3.55 -6.30
CA LYS A 30 -9.04 2.74 -6.84
C LYS A 30 -8.96 1.29 -6.33
N ASP A 31 -7.75 0.76 -6.25
CA ASP A 31 -7.49 -0.63 -5.87
C ASP A 31 -7.04 -0.76 -4.40
N ARG A 32 -7.43 0.17 -3.53
CA ARG A 32 -7.03 0.20 -2.10
C ARG A 32 -7.24 -1.12 -1.34
N TRP A 33 -8.34 -1.82 -1.62
CA TRP A 33 -8.61 -3.14 -1.01
C TRP A 33 -7.66 -4.23 -1.53
N LEU A 34 -7.31 -4.19 -2.81
CA LEU A 34 -6.32 -5.10 -3.39
C LEU A 34 -4.93 -4.84 -2.82
N ILE A 35 -4.57 -3.56 -2.64
CA ILE A 35 -3.30 -3.16 -2.00
C ILE A 35 -3.24 -3.66 -0.56
N LEU A 36 -4.33 -3.56 0.19
CA LEU A 36 -4.42 -4.11 1.55
C LEU A 36 -4.20 -5.63 1.56
N VAL A 37 -4.87 -6.37 0.66
CA VAL A 37 -4.70 -7.82 0.55
C VAL A 37 -3.25 -8.17 0.22
N ILE A 38 -2.64 -7.51 -0.78
CA ILE A 38 -1.23 -7.74 -1.13
C ILE A 38 -0.33 -7.43 0.06
N ASN A 39 -0.57 -6.34 0.80
CA ASN A 39 0.24 -5.98 1.95
C ASN A 39 0.07 -6.94 3.14
N VAL A 40 -1.12 -7.49 3.37
CA VAL A 40 -1.35 -8.43 4.47
C VAL A 40 -0.77 -9.81 4.15
N PHE A 41 -0.98 -10.32 2.94
CA PHE A 41 -0.55 -11.67 2.56
C PHE A 41 0.89 -11.74 2.06
N LEU A 42 1.35 -10.73 1.31
CA LEU A 42 2.69 -10.69 0.71
C LEU A 42 3.60 -9.61 1.31
N GLY A 43 3.12 -8.72 2.18
CA GLY A 43 3.93 -7.63 2.75
C GLY A 43 5.09 -8.11 3.63
N SER A 44 5.04 -9.35 4.14
CA SER A 44 6.16 -9.97 4.88
C SER A 44 7.35 -10.23 3.97
N SER A 45 7.12 -10.29 2.65
CA SER A 45 8.18 -10.28 1.65
C SER A 45 8.51 -8.84 1.23
N LEU A 46 9.80 -8.55 1.10
CA LEU A 46 10.28 -7.24 0.63
C LEU A 46 9.69 -6.89 -0.76
N ILE A 47 9.50 -7.90 -1.60
CA ILE A 47 8.91 -7.78 -2.94
C ILE A 47 7.43 -7.39 -2.84
N GLY A 48 6.63 -8.11 -2.06
CA GLY A 48 5.20 -7.83 -1.90
C GLY A 48 4.93 -6.47 -1.25
N TRP A 49 5.75 -6.10 -0.25
CA TRP A 49 5.70 -4.76 0.35
C TRP A 49 6.03 -3.66 -0.67
N GLY A 50 7.07 -3.86 -1.49
CA GLY A 50 7.45 -2.93 -2.56
C GLY A 50 6.37 -2.80 -3.64
N VAL A 51 5.71 -3.90 -4.04
CA VAL A 51 4.60 -3.89 -4.98
C VAL A 51 3.40 -3.12 -4.42
N ALA A 52 3.04 -3.37 -3.15
CA ALA A 52 1.96 -2.65 -2.47
C ALA A 52 2.26 -1.15 -2.38
N LEU A 53 3.48 -0.76 -2.02
CA LEU A 53 3.92 0.63 -1.98
C LEU A 53 3.88 1.27 -3.38
N TYR A 54 4.39 0.55 -4.38
CA TYR A 54 4.34 1.02 -5.75
C TYR A 54 2.88 1.24 -6.15
N MET A 55 1.98 0.29 -5.92
CA MET A 55 0.54 0.46 -6.18
C MET A 55 -0.10 1.64 -5.42
N ALA A 56 0.22 1.81 -4.14
CA ALA A 56 -0.29 2.91 -3.31
C ALA A 56 0.17 4.30 -3.79
N THR A 57 1.30 4.36 -4.50
CA THR A 57 1.87 5.61 -5.01
C THR A 57 1.49 5.93 -6.45
N ARG A 58 0.92 4.97 -7.21
CA ARG A 58 0.46 5.24 -8.59
C ARG A 58 -0.88 5.95 -8.55
N THR A 59 -0.93 7.14 -9.13
CA THR A 59 -2.19 7.81 -9.43
C THR A 59 -2.94 7.00 -10.49
N PRO A 60 -4.23 6.66 -10.28
CA PRO A 60 -5.00 5.93 -11.28
C PRO A 60 -5.02 6.73 -12.58
N LYS A 61 -4.57 6.13 -13.69
CA LYS A 61 -4.81 6.67 -15.03
C LYS A 61 -6.33 6.73 -15.19
N LYS A 62 -6.89 7.94 -15.29
CA LYS A 62 -8.29 8.13 -15.67
C LYS A 62 -8.53 7.32 -16.95
N PRO A 63 -9.60 6.50 -17.04
CA PRO A 63 -9.97 5.85 -18.28
C PRO A 63 -10.05 6.94 -19.36
N LYS A 64 -9.38 6.73 -20.50
CA LYS A 64 -9.44 7.64 -21.64
C LYS A 64 -10.91 7.73 -22.09
N ALA A 65 -11.64 8.71 -21.58
CA ALA A 65 -13.02 9.01 -21.95
C ALA A 65 -13.12 9.72 -23.31
N SER A 66 -12.25 9.39 -24.27
CA SER A 66 -12.06 10.23 -25.46
C SER A 66 -11.83 9.47 -26.77
N VAL A 67 -12.16 8.17 -26.87
CA VAL A 67 -11.98 7.43 -28.15
C VAL A 67 -13.30 6.98 -28.77
N GLN A 68 -14.45 7.12 -28.09
CA GLN A 68 -15.69 6.50 -28.56
C GLN A 68 -16.89 7.45 -28.75
N ALA A 69 -16.72 8.77 -28.57
CA ALA A 69 -17.81 9.74 -28.76
C ALA A 69 -17.76 10.47 -30.13
N SER A 70 -16.97 9.99 -31.09
CA SER A 70 -16.79 10.68 -32.38
C SER A 70 -16.47 9.74 -33.55
N ALA A 71 -17.05 8.53 -33.57
CA ALA A 71 -16.96 7.62 -34.72
C ALA A 71 -18.36 7.27 -35.23
#